data_AF-A0A436WCV0-F1
#
_entry.id   AF-A0A436WCV0-F1
#
_cell.length_a   1.000
_cell.length_b   1.000
_cell.length_c   1.000
_cell.angle_alpha   90.00
_cell.angle_beta   90.00
_cell.angle_gamma   90.00
#
_symmetry.space_group_name_H-M   'P 1'
#
loop_
_entity.id
_entity.type
_entity.pdbx_description
1 polymer ?
#
loop_
_entity_poly.entity_id
_entity_poly.type
_entity_poly.pdbx_seq_one_letter_code
_entity_poly.pdbx_strand_id
1 'polypeptide(L)'
;MVDKVASAAIEAIKAGDSVYVRDDGNTFLIDGDVDMKAVARAAIQAMREPTQAMLDAVSKAEEDGGYIAAAFEHMEVDDAWPIMIDAALAGG
;
A
#
# COMPACT_ATOMS: atom_id res chain seq x y z
N MET A 1 2.51 -2.19 -2.99
CA MET A 1 1.81 -1.66 -1.78
C MET A 1 0.38 -2.17 -1.71
N VAL A 2 -0.38 -2.11 -2.81
CA VAL A 2 -1.76 -2.62 -2.88
C VAL A 2 -1.88 -4.05 -2.33
N ASP A 3 -1.00 -4.97 -2.74
CA ASP A 3 -1.00 -6.35 -2.23
C ASP A 3 -0.74 -6.47 -0.72
N LYS A 4 0.08 -5.59 -0.16
CA LYS A 4 0.37 -5.55 1.30
C LYS A 4 -0.88 -5.12 2.05
N VAL A 5 -1.57 -4.09 1.57
CA VAL A 5 -2.84 -3.60 2.15
C VAL A 5 -3.94 -4.65 2.01
N ALA A 6 -4.06 -5.26 0.83
CA ALA A 6 -5.02 -6.34 0.56
C ALA A 6 -4.77 -7.54 1.49
N SER A 7 -3.52 -7.98 1.61
CA SER A 7 -3.14 -9.08 2.50
C SER A 7 -3.48 -8.77 3.95
N ALA A 8 -3.16 -7.55 4.44
CA ALA A 8 -3.49 -7.14 5.80
C ALA A 8 -5.00 -7.10 6.06
N ALA A 9 -5.78 -6.62 5.08
CA ALA A 9 -7.24 -6.64 5.16
C ALA A 9 -7.80 -8.07 5.19
N ILE A 10 -7.28 -8.97 4.33
CA ILE A 10 -7.68 -10.38 4.26
C ILE A 10 -7.39 -11.10 5.58
N GLU A 11 -6.20 -10.90 6.16
CA GLU A 11 -5.86 -11.52 7.44
C GLU A 11 -6.77 -11.02 8.57
N ALA A 12 -7.14 -9.74 8.57
CA ALA A 12 -8.12 -9.21 9.51
C ALA A 12 -9.53 -9.80 9.32
N ILE A 13 -9.94 -10.06 8.07
CA ILE A 13 -11.21 -10.71 7.75
C ILE A 13 -11.20 -12.18 8.22
N LYS A 14 -10.10 -12.92 7.96
CA LYS A 14 -9.93 -14.32 8.40
C LYS A 14 -9.89 -14.48 9.92
N ALA A 15 -9.44 -13.46 10.64
CA ALA A 15 -9.42 -13.48 12.11
C ALA A 15 -10.83 -13.41 12.72
N GLY A 16 -11.82 -12.92 11.97
CA GLY A 16 -13.18 -12.66 12.44
C GLY A 16 -14.15 -13.83 12.30
N ASP A 17 -14.10 -14.61 11.21
CA ASP A 17 -15.09 -15.66 10.94
C ASP A 17 -14.69 -16.63 9.80
N SER A 18 -15.60 -17.57 9.47
CA SER A 18 -15.44 -18.55 8.39
C SER A 18 -15.41 -17.89 7.00
N VAL A 19 -14.21 -17.63 6.47
CA VAL A 19 -14.03 -17.04 5.13
C VAL A 19 -13.97 -18.13 4.06
N TYR A 20 -14.91 -18.09 3.11
CA TYR A 20 -14.84 -18.88 1.89
C TYR A 20 -14.27 -18.01 0.76
N VAL A 21 -13.08 -18.37 0.28
CA VAL A 21 -12.50 -17.78 -0.94
C VAL A 21 -13.09 -18.51 -2.14
N ARG A 22 -13.71 -17.80 -3.09
CA ARG A 22 -14.14 -18.42 -4.35
C ARG A 22 -12.94 -18.79 -5.21
N ASP A 23 -13.16 -19.71 -6.14
CA ASP A 23 -12.14 -20.19 -7.08
C ASP A 23 -11.51 -19.09 -7.96
N ASP A 24 -12.12 -17.90 -8.02
CA ASP A 24 -11.58 -16.73 -8.73
C ASP A 24 -10.46 -15.99 -7.97
N GLY A 25 -10.19 -16.36 -6.72
CA GLY A 25 -9.15 -15.76 -5.87
C GLY A 25 -9.42 -14.32 -5.41
N ASN A 26 -10.46 -13.68 -5.95
CA ASN A 26 -10.77 -12.27 -5.75
C ASN A 26 -12.11 -12.03 -5.05
N THR A 27 -12.96 -13.05 -4.93
CA THR A 27 -14.26 -12.96 -4.26
C THR A 27 -14.24 -13.72 -2.92
N PHE A 28 -14.53 -12.99 -1.84
CA PHE A 28 -14.69 -13.57 -0.50
C PHE A 28 -16.17 -13.65 -0.15
N LEU A 29 -16.64 -14.84 0.22
CA LEU A 29 -17.93 -15.04 0.88
C LEU A 29 -17.66 -15.08 2.38
N ILE A 30 -18.22 -14.11 3.09
CA ILE A 30 -18.05 -13.99 4.53
C ILE A 30 -19.39 -14.34 5.17
N ASP A 31 -19.44 -15.48 5.84
CA ASP A 31 -20.58 -15.90 6.65
C ASP A 31 -20.27 -15.55 8.10
N GLY A 32 -20.76 -14.39 8.56
CA GLY A 32 -20.39 -13.84 9.87
C GLY A 32 -20.41 -12.32 9.99
N ASP A 33 -20.20 -11.82 11.21
CA ASP A 33 -20.09 -10.39 11.51
C ASP A 33 -18.65 -9.93 11.35
N VAL A 34 -18.33 -9.30 10.22
CA VAL A 34 -17.00 -8.71 10.01
C VAL A 34 -16.86 -7.41 10.79
N ASP A 35 -15.86 -7.35 11.68
CA ASP A 35 -15.45 -6.07 12.27
C ASP A 35 -14.74 -5.21 11.22
N MET A 36 -15.52 -4.44 10.47
CA MET A 36 -15.02 -3.50 9.47
C MET A 36 -14.06 -2.46 10.05
N LYS A 37 -14.13 -2.15 11.36
CA LYS A 37 -13.16 -1.26 12.01
C LYS A 37 -11.81 -1.94 12.17
N ALA A 38 -11.77 -3.23 12.47
CA ALA A 38 -10.54 -4.00 12.55
C ALA A 38 -9.87 -4.11 11.18
N VAL A 39 -10.64 -4.40 10.12
CA VAL A 39 -10.14 -4.45 8.74
C VAL A 39 -9.58 -3.10 8.29
N ALA A 40 -10.32 -2.01 8.52
CA ALA A 40 -9.85 -0.66 8.20
C ALA A 40 -8.56 -0.30 8.97
N ARG A 41 -8.46 -0.66 10.25
CA ARG A 41 -7.24 -0.44 11.04
C ARG A 41 -6.04 -1.20 10.47
N ALA A 42 -6.21 -2.47 10.09
CA ALA A 42 -5.15 -3.28 9.51
C ALA A 42 -4.66 -2.70 8.17
N ALA A 43 -5.58 -2.28 7.30
CA ALA A 43 -5.25 -1.61 6.04
C ALA A 43 -4.48 -0.29 6.28
N ILE A 44 -4.95 0.56 7.19
CA ILE A 44 -4.29 1.82 7.54
C ILE A 44 -2.88 1.57 8.11
N GLN A 45 -2.72 0.56 8.97
CA GLN A 45 -1.43 0.19 9.52
C GLN A 45 -0.46 -0.29 8.41
N ALA A 46 -0.94 -1.09 7.45
CA ALA A 46 -0.12 -1.55 6.34
C ALA A 46 0.41 -0.40 5.46
N MET A 47 -0.37 0.68 5.34
CA MET A 47 0.00 1.90 4.58
C MET A 47 1.00 2.81 5.30
N ARG A 48 1.27 2.63 6.61
CA ARG A 48 2.15 3.53 7.37
C ARG A 48 3.60 3.53 6.89
N GLU A 49 4.06 2.42 6.35
CA GLU A 49 5.43 2.25 5.89
C GLU A 49 5.45 2.11 4.37
N PRO A 50 6.01 3.10 3.64
CA PRO A 50 6.22 3.01 2.20
C PRO A 50 7.00 1.75 1.84
N THR A 51 6.65 1.13 0.72
CA THR A 51 7.45 0.02 0.18
C THR A 51 8.71 0.55 -0.50
N GLN A 52 9.76 -0.26 -0.60
CA GLN A 52 11.01 0.14 -1.26
C GLN A 52 10.77 0.66 -2.69
N ALA A 53 9.89 0.02 -3.47
CA ALA A 53 9.54 0.48 -4.82
C ALA A 53 8.93 1.91 -4.86
N MET A 54 8.21 2.32 -3.80
CA MET A 54 7.69 3.69 -3.69
C MET A 54 8.81 4.68 -3.40
N LEU A 55 9.78 4.29 -2.55
CA LEU A 55 10.95 5.12 -2.23
C LEU A 55 11.88 5.25 -3.45
N ASP A 56 12.13 4.14 -4.16
CA ASP A 56 12.96 4.11 -5.37
C ASP A 56 12.36 4.98 -6.48
N ALA A 57 11.03 5.05 -6.58
CA ALA A 57 10.35 5.92 -7.55
C ALA A 57 10.61 7.41 -7.27
N VAL A 58 10.62 7.82 -5.99
CA VAL A 58 10.98 9.19 -5.59
C VAL A 58 12.45 9.47 -5.88
N SER A 59 13.36 8.57 -5.47
CA SER A 59 14.79 8.73 -5.74
C SER A 59 15.10 8.82 -7.23
N LYS A 60 14.41 8.01 -8.06
CA LYS A 60 14.53 8.10 -9.50
C LYS A 60 14.03 9.44 -10.05
N ALA A 61 12.91 9.95 -9.54
CA ALA A 61 12.38 11.24 -9.95
C ALA A 61 13.30 12.41 -9.54
N GLU A 62 13.95 12.32 -8.38
CA GLU A 62 15.00 13.24 -7.96
C GLU A 62 16.19 13.22 -8.94
N GLU A 63 16.72 12.04 -9.25
CA GLU A 63 17.82 11.88 -10.22
C GLU A 63 17.47 12.44 -11.61
N ASP A 64 16.29 12.08 -12.14
CA ASP A 64 15.83 12.51 -13.47
C ASP A 64 15.53 14.02 -13.51
N GLY A 65 15.09 14.60 -12.39
CA GLY A 65 14.83 16.03 -12.22
C GLY A 65 16.08 16.89 -12.02
N GLY A 66 17.27 16.26 -11.93
CA GLY A 66 18.53 16.96 -11.70
C GLY A 66 18.79 17.31 -10.22
N TYR A 67 18.02 16.75 -9.28
CA TYR A 67 18.35 16.71 -7.85
C TYR A 67 19.48 15.72 -7.61
N ILE A 68 20.62 15.98 -8.23
CA ILE A 68 21.83 15.19 -7.99
C ILE A 68 22.42 15.68 -6.67
N ALA A 69 22.89 14.74 -5.85
CA ALA A 69 23.48 14.84 -4.51
C ALA A 69 24.57 15.92 -4.25
N ALA A 70 24.81 16.84 -5.18
CA ALA A 70 25.68 17.99 -5.06
C ALA A 70 24.98 19.24 -4.49
N ALA A 71 23.65 19.31 -4.50
CA ALA A 71 22.87 20.36 -3.84
C ALA A 71 21.95 19.68 -2.82
N PHE A 72 21.98 20.11 -1.56
CA PHE A 72 21.22 19.54 -0.43
C PHE A 72 19.69 19.73 -0.54
N GLU A 73 19.16 19.87 -1.75
CA GLU A 73 17.73 19.98 -1.99
C GLU A 73 17.19 18.57 -2.22
N HIS A 74 16.33 18.12 -1.30
CA HIS A 74 15.53 16.93 -1.47
C HIS A 74 14.15 17.34 -1.99
N MET A 75 13.46 16.42 -2.66
CA MET A 75 12.08 16.61 -3.08
C MET A 75 11.20 16.88 -1.85
N GLU A 76 10.36 17.91 -1.91
CA GLU A 76 9.40 18.19 -0.85
C GLU A 76 8.37 17.05 -0.76
N VAL A 77 7.86 16.81 0.44
CA VAL A 77 6.91 15.70 0.70
C VAL A 77 5.66 15.82 -0.18
N ASP A 78 5.20 17.04 -0.46
CA ASP A 78 4.02 17.30 -1.29
C ASP A 78 4.21 16.87 -2.75
N ASP A 79 5.46 16.91 -3.25
CA ASP A 79 5.81 16.45 -4.61
C ASP A 79 6.14 14.94 -4.63
N ALA A 80 6.76 14.43 -3.56
CA ALA A 80 7.08 13.01 -3.41
C ALA A 80 5.83 12.15 -3.23
N TRP A 81 4.79 12.69 -2.58
CA TRP A 81 3.59 11.93 -2.23
C TRP A 81 2.81 11.39 -3.45
N PRO A 82 2.47 12.20 -4.47
CA PRO A 82 1.86 11.69 -5.71
C PRO A 82 2.68 10.58 -6.38
N ILE A 83 4.00 10.72 -6.46
CA ILE A 83 4.91 9.73 -7.08
C ILE A 83 4.86 8.40 -6.32
N MET A 84 4.88 8.46 -4.99
CA MET A 84 4.75 7.26 -4.15
C MET A 84 3.40 6.58 -4.33
N ILE A 85 2.31 7.33 -4.51
CA ILE A 85 0.98 6.77 -4.78
C ILE A 85 0.93 6.13 -6.17
N ASP A 86 1.46 6.77 -7.19
CA ASP A 86 1.50 6.21 -8.55
C ASP A 86 2.33 4.92 -8.59
N ALA A 87 3.49 4.90 -7.92
CA ALA A 87 4.31 3.70 -7.78
C ALA A 87 3.58 2.58 -7.00
N ALA A 88 2.82 2.94 -5.97
CA ALA A 88 2.00 2.00 -5.21
C ALA A 88 0.92 1.35 -6.07
N LEU A 89 0.33 2.10 -7.01
CA LEU A 89 -0.74 1.66 -7.91
C LEU A 89 -0.22 0.90 -9.14
N ALA A 90 0.97 1.24 -9.64
CA ALA A 90 1.57 0.60 -10.81
C ALA A 90 2.18 -0.79 -10.52
N GLY A 91 2.50 -1.08 -9.25
CA GLY A 91 3.10 -2.34 -8.80
C GLY A 91 2.11 -3.36 -8.24
N GLY A 92 0.84 -3.32 -8.67
CA GLY A 92 -0.21 -4.29 -8.33
C GLY A 92 -0.58 -5.20 -9.51
#